data_AF-A5JEC8-F1
#
_entry.id   AF-A5JEC8-F1
#
_cell.length_a   1.000
_cell.length_b   1.000
_cell.length_c   1.000
_cell.angle_alpha   90.00
_cell.angle_beta   90.00
_cell.angle_gamma   90.00
#
_symmetry.space_group_name_H-M   'P 1'
#
loop_
_entity.id
_entity.type
_entity.pdbx_description
1 polymer ?
#
loop_
_entity_poly.entity_id
_entity_poly.type
_entity_poly.pdbx_seq_one_letter_code
_entity_poly.pdbx_strand_id
1 'polypeptide(L)' 'MRYFDTAVTRPGSEPRFLSVGYVDDQQFSRFDTDSPGQREEPRAAWMERMDQEDPEYWERVTRIHRETAQ' A
#
# COMPACT_ATOMS: atom_id res chain seq x y z
N MET A 1 -8.51 13.12 1.25
CA MET A 1 -7.69 11.91 1.00
C MET A 1 -6.28 12.34 0.64
N ARG A 2 -5.26 11.67 1.18
CA ARG A 2 -3.84 11.93 0.89
C ARG A 2 -3.08 10.61 0.80
N TYR A 3 -2.10 10.55 -0.09
CA TYR A 3 -1.12 9.47 -0.14
C TYR A 3 0.27 10.03 0.11
N PHE A 4 1.08 9.28 0.84
CA PHE A 4 2.49 9.57 1.06
C PHE A 4 3.32 8.42 0.51
N ASP A 5 4.07 8.71 -0.55
CA ASP A 5 4.98 7.78 -1.18
C ASP A 5 6.41 8.07 -0.72
N THR A 6 7.12 7.02 -0.31
CA THR A 6 8.50 7.12 0.17
C THR A 6 9.33 6.02 -0.48
N ALA A 7 10.35 6.43 -1.25
CA ALA A 7 11.38 5.54 -1.77
C ALA A 7 12.69 5.77 -1.01
N VAL A 8 13.33 4.69 -0.54
CA VAL A 8 14.59 4.74 0.21
C VAL A 8 15.58 3.77 -0.43
N THR A 9 16.73 4.30 -0.84
CA THR A 9 17.88 3.50 -1.29
C THR A 9 18.97 3.57 -0.23
N ARG A 10 19.54 2.41 0.14
CA ARG A 10 20.67 2.34 1.08
C ARG A 10 21.83 1.58 0.44
N PRO A 11 23.09 1.99 0.68
CA PRO A 11 24.24 1.23 0.21
C PRO A 11 24.18 -0.21 0.72
N GLY A 12 24.23 -1.18 -0.19
CA GLY A 12 24.23 -2.61 0.14
C GLY A 12 22.86 -3.24 0.43
N SER A 13 21.74 -2.53 0.20
CA SER A 13 20.40 -3.12 0.25
C SER A 13 19.60 -2.85 -1.02
N GLU A 14 18.59 -3.67 -1.28
CA GLU A 14 17.59 -3.36 -2.30
C GLU A 14 16.84 -2.06 -1.94
N PRO A 15 16.41 -1.26 -2.95
CA PRO A 15 15.54 -0.13 -2.73
C PRO A 15 14.23 -0.55 -2.08
N ARG A 16 13.75 0.24 -1.12
CA ARG A 16 12.47 0.04 -0.47
C ARG A 16 11.50 1.14 -0.87
N PHE A 17 10.27 0.75 -1.21
CA PHE A 17 9.18 1.67 -1.48
C PHE A 17 8.03 1.42 -0.49
N LEU A 18 7.45 2.51 0.00
CA LEU A 18 6.31 2.54 0.92
C LEU A 18 5.28 3.54 0.39
N SER A 19 4.02 3.12 0.25
CA SER A 19 2.88 4.02 0.03
C SER A 19 1.94 3.92 1.23
N VAL A 20 1.44 5.07 1.70
CA VAL A 20 0.50 5.14 2.83
C VAL A 20 -0.68 6.05 2.50
N GLY A 21 -1.89 5.51 2.59
CA GLY A 21 -3.14 6.24 2.36
C GLY A 21 -3.79 6.75 3.66
N TYR A 22 -4.21 8.02 3.64
CA TYR A 22 -4.95 8.68 4.71
C TYR A 22 -6.28 9.28 4.25
N VAL A 23 -7.29 9.18 5.11
CA VAL A 23 -8.55 9.95 5.07
C VAL A 23 -8.80 10.51 6.48
N ASP A 24 -9.11 11.80 6.60
CA ASP A 24 -9.35 12.48 7.88
C ASP A 24 -8.31 12.16 8.98
N ASP A 25 -7.03 12.22 8.59
CA ASP A 25 -5.85 11.90 9.42
C ASP A 25 -5.80 10.46 9.98
N GLN A 26 -6.72 9.59 9.57
CA GLN A 26 -6.69 8.14 9.81
C GLN A 26 -6.03 7.40 8.64
N GLN A 27 -5.02 6.59 8.95
CA GLN A 27 -4.43 5.68 7.96
C GLN A 27 -5.44 4.59 7.61
N PHE A 28 -5.71 4.41 6.31
CA PHE A 28 -6.67 3.40 5.84
C PHE A 28 -6.03 2.29 5.02
N SER A 29 -4.87 2.55 4.38
CA SER A 29 -4.13 1.54 3.63
C SER A 29 -2.62 1.72 3.73
N ARG A 30 -1.88 0.66 3.41
CA ARG A 30 -0.41 0.65 3.30
C ARG A 30 0.06 -0.37 2.29
N PHE A 31 1.03 0.01 1.48
CA PHE A 31 1.85 -0.89 0.66
C PHE A 31 3.32 -0.73 1.03
N ASP A 32 4.05 -1.84 1.09
CA ASP A 32 5.47 -1.87 1.45
C ASP A 32 6.17 -2.99 0.66
N THR A 33 7.22 -2.66 -0.09
CA THR A 33 7.97 -3.68 -0.87
C THR A 33 8.73 -4.66 0.01
N ASP A 34 8.94 -4.31 1.28
CA ASP A 34 9.60 -5.14 2.29
C ASP A 34 8.62 -6.09 3.01
N SER A 35 7.30 -5.94 2.78
CA SER A 35 6.29 -6.83 3.35
C SER A 35 6.17 -8.15 2.57
N PRO A 36 5.90 -9.28 3.26
CA PRO A 36 5.63 -10.56 2.60
C PRO A 36 4.53 -10.45 1.56
N GLY A 37 4.81 -10.91 0.35
CA GLY A 37 3.85 -10.91 -0.75
C GLY A 37 3.58 -9.55 -1.38
N GLN A 38 4.17 -8.45 -0.89
CA GLN A 38 4.08 -7.10 -1.46
C GLN A 38 2.65 -6.76 -1.91
N ARG A 39 1.74 -6.67 -0.96
CA ARG A 39 0.31 -6.36 -1.19
C ARG A 39 -0.08 -5.09 -0.46
N GLU A 40 -1.09 -4.43 -0.99
CA GLU A 40 -1.81 -3.39 -0.25
C GLU A 40 -2.59 -4.04 0.89
N GLU A 41 -2.50 -3.47 2.08
CA GLU A 41 -3.18 -3.98 3.27
C GLU A 41 -4.12 -2.93 3.87
N PRO A 42 -5.33 -3.33 4.34
CA PRO A 42 -6.19 -2.46 5.12
C PRO A 42 -5.53 -2.07 6.45
N ARG A 43 -5.70 -0.80 6.83
CA ARG A 43 -5.22 -0.24 8.11
C ARG A 43 -6.34 0.34 8.97
N ALA A 44 -7.57 0.33 8.46
CA ALA A 44 -8.77 0.67 9.20
C ALA A 44 -9.83 -0.42 8.99
N ALA A 45 -10.62 -0.72 10.04
CA ALA A 45 -11.63 -1.79 10.01
C ALA A 45 -12.66 -1.61 8.88
N TRP A 46 -13.00 -0.37 8.54
CA TRP A 46 -13.92 -0.08 7.45
C TRP A 46 -13.32 -0.35 6.06
N MET A 47 -12.01 -0.60 5.93
CA MET A 47 -11.43 -1.04 4.66
C MET A 47 -11.52 -2.55 4.46
N GLU A 48 -11.66 -3.34 5.52
CA GLU A 48 -11.80 -4.81 5.42
C GLU A 48 -13.03 -5.22 4.61
N ARG A 49 -14.10 -4.40 4.62
CA ARG A 49 -15.31 -4.63 3.81
C ARG A 49 -15.05 -4.64 2.30
N MET A 50 -13.93 -4.07 1.83
CA MET A 50 -13.58 -4.10 0.41
C MET A 50 -13.42 -5.53 -0.12
N ASP A 51 -13.02 -6.49 0.73
CA ASP A 51 -12.97 -7.90 0.32
C ASP A 51 -14.32 -8.45 -0.16
N GLN A 52 -15.43 -7.85 0.30
CA GLN A 52 -16.80 -8.25 -0.02
C GLN A 52 -17.45 -7.30 -1.04
N GLU A 53 -17.22 -5.99 -0.89
CA GLU A 53 -17.83 -4.96 -1.75
C GLU A 53 -17.18 -4.90 -3.15
N ASP A 54 -15.87 -5.13 -3.23
CA ASP A 54 -15.09 -5.19 -4.47
C ASP A 54 -13.93 -6.20 -4.30
N PRO A 55 -14.16 -7.50 -4.56
CA PRO A 55 -13.16 -8.54 -4.36
C PRO A 55 -11.84 -8.33 -5.14
N GLU A 56 -11.86 -7.49 -6.19
CA GLU A 56 -10.68 -7.17 -7.00
C GLU A 56 -9.95 -5.91 -6.51
N TYR A 57 -10.52 -5.17 -5.56
CA TYR A 57 -10.00 -3.89 -5.08
C TYR A 57 -8.52 -4.00 -4.70
N TRP A 58 -8.19 -4.92 -3.79
CA TRP A 58 -6.84 -5.07 -3.26
C TRP A 58 -5.82 -5.52 -4.31
N GLU A 59 -6.22 -6.40 -5.23
CA GLU A 59 -5.35 -6.83 -6.32
C GLU A 59 -5.04 -5.66 -7.25
N ARG A 60 -6.07 -4.91 -7.62
CA ARG A 60 -5.94 -3.73 -8.49
C ARG A 60 -5.02 -2.67 -7.89
N VAL A 61 -5.21 -2.29 -6.62
CA VAL A 61 -4.36 -1.27 -5.97
C VAL A 61 -2.95 -1.80 -5.69
N THR A 62 -2.80 -3.08 -5.38
CA THR A 62 -1.49 -3.74 -5.26
C THR A 62 -0.69 -3.62 -6.56
N ARG A 63 -1.32 -3.88 -7.71
CA ARG A 63 -0.64 -3.76 -9.01
C ARG A 63 -0.16 -2.34 -9.28
N ILE A 64 -0.99 -1.33 -8.99
CA ILE A 64 -0.64 0.09 -9.17
C ILE A 64 0.60 0.46 -8.33
N HIS A 65 0.64 0.08 -7.06
CA HIS A 65 1.80 0.40 -6.21
C HIS A 65 3.04 -0.42 -6.56
N ARG A 66 2.91 -1.65 -7.05
CA ARG A 66 4.04 -2.42 -7.59
C ARG A 66 4.61 -1.80 -8.86
N GLU A 67 3.77 -1.23 -9.73
CA GLU A 67 4.22 -0.48 -10.90
C GLU A 67 4.90 0.83 -10.51
N THR A 68 4.40 1.50 -9.48
CA THR A 68 4.99 2.76 -8.96
C THR A 68 6.33 2.53 -8.25
N ALA A 69 6.54 1.34 -7.68
CA ALA A 69 7.75 0.98 -6.97
C ALA A 69 8.96 0.66 -7.88
N GLN A 70 8.76 0.52 -9.20
CA GLN A 70 9.79 0.20 -10.21
C GLN A 70 10.31 1.45 -10.91
#